data_AF-A0A963X8U0-F1
#
_entry.id   AF-A0A963X8U0-F1
#
_cell.length_a   1.000
_cell.length_b   1.000
_cell.length_c   1.000
_cell.angle_alpha   90.00
_cell.angle_beta   90.00
_cell.angle_gamma   90.00
#
_symmetry.space_group_name_H-M   'P 1'
#
loop_
_entity.id
_entity.type
_entity.pdbx_description
1 polymer ?
#
loop_
_entity_poly.entity_id
_entity_poly.type
_entity_poly.pdbx_seq_one_letter_code
_entity_poly.pdbx_strand_id
1 'polypeptide(L)'
;VFRHPATGNDFIKRLIGLPGDTVQVLDGVLQINGEPVPQEPAGTFEEIKEPQGSERLVPRCANDPVGQGGICEKQRFTETLPGGRRHDILNITDSWGADNTPIFTVPPGQYFFMGDNRDNSQDSRIPVQSGGVGLVPAEYLIGRAERIMFSSAGRSLFAFWTWRGDRFFKAIE
;
A
#
# COMPACT_ATOMS: atom_id res chain seq x y z
N VAL A 1 8.32 -7.81 2.02
CA VAL A 1 8.03 -8.57 0.78
C VAL A 1 7.59 -9.96 1.19
N PHE A 2 6.50 -10.44 0.61
CA PHE A 2 5.98 -11.78 0.90
C PHE A 2 5.30 -12.36 -0.34
N ARG A 3 5.11 -13.68 -0.37
CA ARG A 3 4.31 -14.35 -1.40
C ARG A 3 2.83 -14.28 -1.06
N HIS A 4 2.02 -13.83 -2.01
CA HIS A 4 0.58 -13.76 -1.85
C HIS A 4 0.00 -15.15 -1.53
N PRO A 5 -0.79 -15.32 -0.45
CA PRO A 5 -1.23 -16.64 0.01
C PRO A 5 -1.95 -17.51 -1.03
N ALA A 6 -2.78 -16.91 -1.89
CA ALA A 6 -3.51 -17.64 -2.93
C ALA A 6 -2.80 -17.75 -4.29
N THR A 7 -2.09 -16.71 -4.73
CA THR A 7 -1.56 -16.64 -6.11
C THR A 7 -0.06 -16.94 -6.19
N GLY A 8 0.66 -16.90 -5.06
CA GLY A 8 2.12 -17.06 -5.01
C GLY A 8 2.91 -15.86 -5.54
N ASN A 9 2.25 -14.83 -6.05
CA ASN A 9 2.90 -13.62 -6.56
C ASN A 9 3.61 -12.85 -5.45
N ASP A 10 4.75 -12.23 -5.78
CA ASP A 10 5.50 -11.41 -4.81
C ASP A 10 4.82 -10.07 -4.58
N PHE A 11 4.52 -9.77 -3.31
CA PHE A 11 3.86 -8.55 -2.87
C PHE A 11 4.80 -7.73 -1.99
N ILE A 12 4.76 -6.41 -2.19
CA ILE A 12 5.40 -5.43 -1.32
C ILE A 12 4.30 -4.60 -0.67
N LYS A 13 4.20 -4.71 0.65
CA LYS A 13 3.27 -3.97 1.52
C LYS A 13 3.99 -3.66 2.83
N ARG A 14 3.49 -2.68 3.57
CA ARG A 14 3.99 -2.31 4.90
C ARG A 14 3.42 -3.25 5.95
N LEU A 15 4.29 -3.71 6.85
CA LEU A 15 3.89 -4.48 8.01
C LEU A 15 3.23 -3.54 9.02
N ILE A 16 2.01 -3.85 9.43
CA ILE A 16 1.19 -3.02 10.32
C ILE A 16 0.92 -3.75 11.64
N GLY A 17 0.52 -5.02 11.60
CA GLY A 17 0.21 -5.81 12.80
C GLY A 17 1.13 -7.02 12.95
N LEU A 18 1.67 -7.18 14.16
CA LEU A 18 2.47 -8.32 14.61
C LEU A 18 1.59 -9.34 15.34
N PRO A 19 2.05 -10.59 15.54
CA PRO A 19 1.38 -11.54 16.40
C PRO A 19 0.99 -10.97 17.77
N GLY A 20 -0.30 -11.08 18.10
CA GLY A 20 -0.89 -10.54 19.33
C GLY A 20 -1.55 -9.18 19.18
N ASP A 21 -1.26 -8.43 18.11
CA ASP A 21 -1.88 -7.12 17.88
C ASP A 21 -3.35 -7.26 17.48
N THR A 22 -4.16 -6.25 17.85
CA THR A 22 -5.44 -5.99 17.20
C THR A 22 -5.30 -4.83 16.22
N VAL A 23 -5.87 -4.98 15.03
CA VAL A 23 -5.83 -3.97 13.96
C VAL A 23 -7.25 -3.69 13.48
N GLN A 24 -7.59 -2.43 13.30
CA GLN A 24 -8.87 -2.01 12.73
C GLN A 24 -8.68 -0.72 11.93
N VAL A 25 -9.53 -0.46 10.93
CA VAL A 25 -9.67 0.88 10.35
C VAL A 25 -11.07 1.39 10.71
N LEU A 26 -11.13 2.62 11.22
CA LEU A 26 -12.37 3.33 11.55
C LEU A 26 -12.32 4.69 10.87
N ASP A 27 -13.30 4.96 10.01
CA ASP A 27 -13.38 6.19 9.21
C ASP A 27 -12.04 6.59 8.56
N GLY A 28 -11.36 5.61 7.96
CA GLY A 28 -10.07 5.79 7.28
C GLY A 28 -8.84 5.86 8.21
N VAL A 29 -9.05 5.91 9.53
CA VAL A 29 -7.98 5.98 10.54
C VAL A 29 -7.63 4.58 11.03
N LEU A 30 -6.37 4.20 10.83
CA LEU A 30 -5.81 2.96 11.34
C LEU A 30 -5.75 2.98 12.87
N GLN A 31 -6.26 1.92 13.49
CA GLN A 31 -6.21 1.65 14.92
C GLN A 31 -5.32 0.43 15.15
N ILE A 32 -4.35 0.52 16.07
CA ILE A 32 -3.51 -0.60 16.50
C ILE A 32 -3.63 -0.74 18.02
N ASN A 33 -4.04 -1.91 18.50
CA ASN A 33 -4.25 -2.19 19.93
C ASN A 33 -5.24 -1.22 20.61
N GLY A 34 -6.23 -0.74 19.85
CA GLY A 34 -7.24 0.21 20.30
C GLY A 34 -6.80 1.68 20.24
N GLU A 35 -5.55 1.97 19.89
CA GLU A 35 -5.03 3.33 19.78
C GLU A 35 -5.00 3.80 18.31
N PRO A 36 -5.47 5.03 18.01
CA PRO A 36 -5.41 5.58 16.67
C PRO A 36 -3.97 5.89 16.28
N VAL A 37 -3.58 5.45 15.09
CA VAL A 37 -2.33 5.84 14.44
C VAL A 37 -2.47 7.29 13.99
N PRO A 38 -1.65 8.23 14.51
CA PRO A 38 -1.75 9.63 14.12
C PRO A 38 -1.49 9.83 12.62
N GLN A 39 -2.33 10.67 12.01
CA GLN A 39 -2.22 11.08 10.61
C GLN A 39 -2.11 12.59 10.51
N GLU A 40 -1.09 13.09 9.81
CA GLU A 40 -0.91 14.51 9.52
C GLU A 40 -1.15 14.75 8.03
N PRO A 41 -1.93 15.77 7.62
CA PRO A 41 -2.04 16.15 6.21
C PRO A 41 -0.67 16.47 5.61
N ALA A 42 -0.36 15.87 4.48
CA ALA A 42 0.92 16.02 3.78
C ALA A 42 0.72 16.54 2.34
N GLY A 43 -0.41 17.21 2.08
CA GLY A 43 -0.75 17.82 0.79
C GLY A 43 -1.35 16.84 -0.22
N THR A 44 -1.27 17.22 -1.49
CA THR A 44 -1.81 16.44 -2.61
C THR A 44 -0.69 15.71 -3.33
N PHE A 45 -0.92 14.45 -3.65
CA PHE A 45 -0.08 13.68 -4.58
C PHE A 45 -0.70 13.76 -5.97
N GLU A 46 0.11 14.12 -6.96
CA GLU A 46 -0.29 14.23 -8.36
C GLU A 46 0.41 13.16 -9.20
N GLU A 47 -0.36 12.51 -10.07
CA GLU A 47 0.17 11.62 -11.10
C GLU A 47 -0.60 11.79 -12.41
N ILE A 48 0.02 11.41 -13.54
CA ILE A 48 -0.67 11.45 -14.82
C ILE A 48 -1.61 10.25 -14.93
N LYS A 49 -2.87 10.52 -15.34
CA LYS A 49 -3.89 9.48 -15.56
C LYS A 49 -3.63 8.71 -16.85
N GLU A 50 -2.70 7.78 -16.77
CA GLU A 50 -2.30 6.89 -17.85
C GLU A 50 -2.07 5.46 -17.35
N PRO A 51 -2.00 4.46 -18.24
CA PRO A 51 -1.65 3.09 -17.84
C PRO A 51 -0.22 2.99 -17.29
N GLN A 52 -0.09 2.61 -16.02
CA GLN A 52 1.19 2.55 -15.30
C GLN A 52 1.56 1.13 -14.88
N GLY A 53 2.87 0.92 -14.64
CA GLY A 53 3.43 -0.36 -14.19
C GLY A 53 3.43 -1.45 -15.26
N SER A 54 3.87 -2.65 -14.88
CA SER A 54 3.86 -3.84 -15.77
C SER A 54 2.44 -4.20 -16.21
N GLU A 55 1.49 -4.06 -15.29
CA GLU A 55 0.08 -4.42 -15.51
C GLU A 55 -0.71 -3.38 -16.31
N ARG A 56 -0.13 -2.20 -16.58
CA ARG A 56 -0.77 -1.12 -17.35
C ARG A 56 -2.14 -0.72 -16.76
N LEU A 57 -2.23 -0.65 -15.43
CA LEU A 57 -3.43 -0.20 -14.74
C LEU A 57 -3.49 1.33 -14.74
N VAL A 58 -4.70 1.88 -14.92
CA VAL A 58 -4.95 3.32 -14.85
C VAL A 58 -5.20 3.70 -13.39
N PRO A 59 -4.58 4.78 -12.86
CA PRO A 59 -4.83 5.19 -11.48
C PRO A 59 -6.27 5.69 -11.30
N ARG A 60 -6.85 5.36 -10.14
CA ARG A 60 -8.06 6.00 -9.61
C ARG A 60 -7.70 7.36 -9.01
N CYS A 61 -8.57 8.36 -9.18
CA CYS A 61 -8.30 9.75 -8.81
C CYS A 61 -9.37 10.28 -7.86
N ALA A 62 -8.97 11.10 -6.90
CA ALA A 62 -9.89 11.78 -5.98
C ALA A 62 -10.70 12.86 -6.70
N ASN A 63 -10.11 13.48 -7.72
CA ASN A 63 -10.72 14.50 -8.58
C ASN A 63 -11.42 13.91 -9.81
N ASP A 64 -11.84 12.64 -9.78
CA ASP A 64 -12.60 12.05 -10.89
C ASP A 64 -13.93 12.80 -11.13
N PRO A 65 -14.36 12.99 -12.40
CA PRO A 65 -13.78 12.40 -13.62
C PRO A 65 -12.57 13.15 -14.17
N VAL A 66 -11.47 12.43 -14.39
CA VAL A 66 -10.27 12.93 -15.10
C VAL A 66 -10.08 12.19 -16.44
N GLY A 67 -9.77 12.92 -17.51
CA GLY A 67 -9.46 12.35 -18.84
C GLY A 67 -8.06 11.74 -18.92
N GLN A 68 -7.80 10.91 -19.94
CA GLN A 68 -6.46 10.36 -20.18
C GLN A 68 -5.43 11.47 -20.38
N GLY A 69 -4.28 11.37 -19.72
CA GLY A 69 -3.23 12.39 -19.74
C GLY A 69 -3.49 13.58 -18.80
N GLY A 70 -4.64 13.62 -18.12
CA GLY A 70 -4.95 14.62 -17.10
C GLY A 70 -4.22 14.38 -15.77
N ILE A 71 -4.25 15.38 -14.90
CA ILE A 71 -3.69 15.31 -13.54
C ILE A 71 -4.67 14.56 -12.64
N CYS A 72 -4.22 13.41 -12.14
CA CYS A 72 -4.89 12.57 -11.16
C CYS A 72 -4.41 12.98 -9.76
N GLU A 73 -5.32 13.48 -8.93
CA GLU A 73 -5.00 13.92 -7.58
C GLU A 73 -5.37 12.84 -6.55
N LYS A 74 -4.57 12.76 -5.47
CA LYS A 74 -4.84 11.96 -4.29
C LYS A 74 -4.47 12.74 -3.05
N GLN A 75 -5.23 12.58 -1.98
CA GLN A 75 -4.85 13.15 -0.70
C GLN A 75 -3.67 12.35 -0.14
N ARG A 76 -2.66 13.06 0.39
CA ARG A 76 -1.51 12.45 1.04
C ARG A 76 -1.54 12.77 2.53
N PHE A 77 -1.32 11.77 3.36
CA PHE A 77 -1.14 11.91 4.79
C PHE A 77 0.15 11.24 5.22
N THR A 78 0.78 11.74 6.27
CA THR A 78 1.89 11.06 6.93
C THR A 78 1.37 10.38 8.18
N GLU A 79 1.49 9.06 8.23
CA GLU A 79 1.18 8.24 9.40
C GLU A 79 2.40 8.08 10.30
N THR A 80 2.17 8.02 11.62
CA THR A 80 3.20 7.70 12.61
C THR A 80 2.86 6.42 13.36
N LEU A 81 3.50 5.31 12.97
CA LEU A 81 3.29 4.00 13.59
C LEU A 81 3.82 3.95 15.04
N PRO A 82 3.34 2.98 15.85
CA PRO A 82 3.95 2.67 17.14
C PRO A 82 5.48 2.50 17.02
N GLY A 83 6.22 3.14 17.92
CA GLY A 83 7.69 3.25 17.83
C GLY A 83 8.20 4.44 17.00
N GLY A 84 7.32 5.30 16.51
CA GLY A 84 7.67 6.59 15.90
C GLY A 84 8.06 6.54 14.43
N ARG A 85 7.90 5.39 13.76
CA ARG A 85 8.20 5.27 12.34
C ARG A 85 7.15 6.00 11.52
N ARG A 86 7.59 6.93 10.67
CA ARG A 86 6.73 7.73 9.80
C ARG A 86 6.69 7.16 8.38
N HIS A 87 5.56 7.28 7.70
CA HIS A 87 5.44 7.01 6.27
C HIS A 87 4.26 7.73 5.65
N ASP A 88 4.33 7.96 4.35
CA ASP A 88 3.23 8.57 3.61
C ASP A 88 2.21 7.50 3.18
N ILE A 89 0.94 7.91 3.15
CA ILE A 89 -0.18 7.16 2.62
C ILE A 89 -0.93 8.00 1.60
N LEU A 90 -1.59 7.34 0.65
CA LEU A 90 -2.45 8.00 -0.33
C LEU A 90 -3.90 7.54 -0.12
N ASN A 91 -4.80 8.51 -0.04
CA ASN A 91 -6.24 8.35 0.08
C ASN A 91 -6.94 8.96 -1.14
N ILE A 92 -8.02 8.33 -1.61
CA ILE A 92 -8.81 8.76 -2.77
C ILE A 92 -10.21 9.17 -2.33
N THR A 93 -10.83 8.43 -1.41
CA THR A 93 -12.19 8.71 -0.93
C THR A 93 -12.35 8.26 0.52
N ASP A 94 -13.17 8.98 1.29
CA ASP A 94 -13.47 8.64 2.69
C ASP A 94 -14.67 7.67 2.82
N SER A 95 -15.12 7.09 1.70
CA SER A 95 -16.32 6.26 1.62
C SER A 95 -16.02 4.85 1.10
N TRP A 96 -14.76 4.43 1.11
CA TRP A 96 -14.36 3.13 0.64
C TRP A 96 -14.70 2.04 1.67
N GLY A 97 -15.06 0.84 1.21
CA GLY A 97 -15.42 -0.27 2.10
C GLY A 97 -14.29 -0.73 3.02
N ALA A 98 -13.04 -0.37 2.71
CA ALA A 98 -11.87 -0.68 3.54
C ALA A 98 -11.51 0.44 4.54
N ASP A 99 -12.28 1.53 4.58
CA ASP A 99 -12.14 2.62 5.56
C ASP A 99 -12.81 2.30 6.89
N ASN A 100 -13.67 1.28 6.90
CA ASN A 100 -14.32 0.76 8.09
C ASN A 100 -14.25 -0.77 8.08
N THR A 101 -13.44 -1.34 8.96
CA THR A 101 -13.20 -2.79 9.01
C THR A 101 -13.67 -3.41 10.33
N PRO A 102 -13.92 -4.73 10.36
CA PRO A 102 -13.91 -5.45 11.63
C PRO A 102 -12.54 -5.35 12.31
N ILE A 103 -12.49 -5.72 13.58
CA ILE A 103 -11.24 -5.92 14.31
C ILE A 103 -10.58 -7.20 13.80
N PHE A 104 -9.31 -7.10 13.43
CA PHE A 104 -8.44 -8.22 13.12
C PHE A 104 -7.53 -8.50 14.31
N THR A 105 -7.68 -9.66 14.94
CA THR A 105 -6.69 -10.15 15.91
C THR A 105 -5.63 -10.95 15.18
N VAL A 106 -4.38 -10.53 15.23
CA VAL A 106 -3.28 -11.19 14.53
C VAL A 106 -2.80 -12.40 15.34
N PRO A 107 -2.98 -13.64 14.85
CA PRO A 107 -2.60 -14.83 15.60
C PRO A 107 -1.07 -15.05 15.59
N PRO A 108 -0.56 -15.91 16.49
CA PRO A 108 0.82 -16.37 16.44
C PRO A 108 1.24 -16.85 15.04
N GLY A 109 2.41 -16.39 14.59
CA GLY A 109 2.98 -16.78 13.30
C GLY A 109 2.33 -16.13 12.06
N GLN A 110 1.42 -15.17 12.24
CA GLN A 110 0.84 -14.40 11.14
C GLN A 110 1.06 -12.90 11.31
N TYR A 111 0.82 -12.16 10.23
CA TYR A 111 1.11 -10.74 10.15
C TYR A 111 0.03 -10.01 9.33
N PHE A 112 -0.24 -8.75 9.70
CA PHE A 112 -1.17 -7.89 8.99
C PHE A 112 -0.41 -6.84 8.18
N PHE A 113 -0.68 -6.75 6.88
CA PHE A 113 0.00 -5.85 5.96
C PHE A 113 -0.98 -4.89 5.28
N MET A 114 -0.56 -3.64 5.07
CA MET A 114 -1.29 -2.65 4.28
C MET A 114 -0.42 -2.02 3.21
N GLY A 115 -1.03 -1.62 2.10
CA GLY A 115 -0.35 -0.78 1.11
C GLY A 115 -0.43 0.70 1.49
N ASP A 116 0.62 1.44 1.18
CA ASP A 116 0.67 2.89 1.40
C ASP A 116 -0.32 3.63 0.46
N ASN A 117 -0.59 3.10 -0.73
CA ASN A 117 -1.64 3.60 -1.64
C ASN A 117 -2.99 2.94 -1.28
N ARG A 118 -3.64 3.43 -0.23
CA ARG A 118 -4.69 2.72 0.54
C ARG A 118 -5.84 2.25 -0.34
N ASP A 119 -6.47 3.15 -1.08
CA ASP A 119 -7.65 2.82 -1.90
C ASP A 119 -7.35 2.05 -3.17
N ASN A 120 -6.06 1.91 -3.52
CA ASN A 120 -5.60 1.10 -4.65
C ASN A 120 -4.84 -0.15 -4.19
N SER A 121 -4.96 -0.53 -2.91
CA SER A 121 -4.23 -1.67 -2.36
C SER A 121 -5.15 -2.84 -2.05
N GLN A 122 -4.95 -3.95 -2.75
CA GLN A 122 -5.38 -5.27 -2.30
C GLN A 122 -4.39 -5.76 -1.24
N ASP A 123 -4.79 -5.68 0.03
CA ASP A 123 -3.97 -6.00 1.20
C ASP A 123 -4.78 -6.71 2.30
N SER A 124 -4.26 -6.78 3.54
CA SER A 124 -4.85 -7.59 4.61
C SER A 124 -6.24 -7.13 5.06
N ARG A 125 -6.66 -5.90 4.72
CA ARG A 125 -8.03 -5.43 4.97
C ARG A 125 -9.06 -6.23 4.17
N ILE A 126 -8.65 -6.84 3.06
CA ILE A 126 -9.51 -7.58 2.15
C ILE A 126 -9.23 -9.09 2.33
N PRO A 127 -10.26 -9.94 2.51
CA PRO A 127 -10.09 -11.38 2.57
C PRO A 127 -9.51 -11.97 1.28
N VAL A 128 -8.77 -13.07 1.40
CA VAL A 128 -8.15 -13.77 0.26
C VAL A 128 -9.19 -14.20 -0.78
N GLN A 129 -10.37 -14.63 -0.34
CA GLN A 129 -11.46 -15.07 -1.22
C GLN A 129 -12.04 -13.93 -2.08
N SER A 130 -11.83 -12.68 -1.65
CA SER A 130 -12.28 -11.47 -2.35
C SER A 130 -11.16 -10.78 -3.12
N GLY A 131 -10.03 -11.47 -3.35
CA GLY A 131 -8.85 -10.92 -4.05
C GLY A 131 -7.87 -10.15 -3.18
N GLY A 132 -8.12 -10.05 -1.87
CA GLY A 132 -7.21 -9.46 -0.91
C GLY A 132 -6.09 -10.39 -0.47
N VAL A 133 -5.33 -9.93 0.52
CA VAL A 133 -4.21 -10.70 1.08
C VAL A 133 -4.59 -11.47 2.33
N GLY A 134 -5.58 -10.98 3.10
CA GLY A 134 -5.84 -11.47 4.46
C GLY A 134 -4.60 -11.42 5.35
N LEU A 135 -4.59 -12.20 6.43
CA LEU A 135 -3.41 -12.36 7.28
C LEU A 135 -2.36 -13.22 6.58
N VAL A 136 -1.09 -12.83 6.72
CA VAL A 136 0.03 -13.47 6.02
C VAL A 136 0.82 -14.35 6.99
N PRO A 137 0.90 -15.67 6.75
CA PRO A 137 1.77 -16.56 7.52
C PRO A 137 3.26 -16.23 7.39
N ALA A 138 4.03 -16.48 8.45
CA ALA A 138 5.46 -16.20 8.53
C ALA A 138 6.27 -16.86 7.40
N GLU A 139 5.89 -18.07 7.00
CA GLU A 139 6.54 -18.86 5.95
C GLU A 139 6.44 -18.22 4.55
N TYR A 140 5.54 -17.26 4.35
CA TYR A 140 5.42 -16.53 3.10
C TYR A 140 6.26 -15.26 3.07
N LEU A 141 6.87 -14.88 4.19
CA LEU A 141 7.77 -13.74 4.23
C LEU A 141 9.07 -14.07 3.49
N ILE A 142 9.38 -13.27 2.48
CA ILE A 142 10.63 -13.38 1.73
C ILE A 142 11.71 -12.52 2.41
N GLY A 143 11.34 -11.32 2.85
CA GLY A 143 12.26 -10.41 3.53
C GLY A 143 11.79 -8.97 3.57
N ARG A 144 12.61 -8.11 4.18
CA ARG A 144 12.40 -6.66 4.24
C ARG A 144 12.98 -6.01 2.97
N ALA A 145 12.21 -5.12 2.35
CA ALA A 145 12.73 -4.28 1.27
C ALA A 145 13.44 -3.07 1.88
N GLU A 146 14.70 -2.84 1.50
CA GLU A 146 15.51 -1.75 2.04
C GLU A 146 15.93 -0.72 0.99
N ARG A 147 16.10 -1.14 -0.27
CA ARG A 147 16.58 -0.27 -1.34
C ARG A 147 15.93 -0.63 -2.67
N ILE A 148 15.72 0.38 -3.50
CA ILE A 148 15.28 0.20 -4.89
C ILE A 148 16.52 -0.02 -5.75
N MET A 149 16.83 -1.26 -6.11
CA MET A 149 18.00 -1.53 -6.97
C MET A 149 17.78 -1.08 -8.42
N PHE A 150 16.54 -1.17 -8.89
CA PHE A 150 16.16 -0.84 -10.26
C PHE A 150 14.69 -0.42 -10.34
N SER A 151 14.36 0.44 -11.30
CA SER A 151 12.99 0.88 -11.56
C SER A 151 12.78 1.21 -13.04
N SER A 152 11.72 0.65 -13.63
CA SER A 152 11.26 0.98 -15.00
C SER A 152 9.78 1.32 -14.99
N ALA A 153 9.36 2.25 -15.84
CA ALA A 153 7.96 2.52 -16.14
C ALA A 153 7.43 1.66 -17.30
N GLY A 154 8.32 1.00 -18.05
CA GLY A 154 7.99 0.12 -19.18
C GLY A 154 8.02 -1.36 -18.82
N ARG A 155 7.50 -2.20 -19.75
CA ARG A 155 7.48 -3.67 -19.61
C ARG A 155 8.80 -4.35 -19.93
N SER A 156 9.68 -3.69 -20.69
CA SER A 156 10.95 -4.26 -21.15
C SER A 156 12.12 -3.61 -20.42
N LEU A 157 13.00 -4.45 -19.86
CA LEU A 157 14.27 -3.98 -19.29
C LEU A 157 15.20 -3.41 -20.37
N PHE A 158 15.04 -3.80 -21.63
CA PHE A 158 15.81 -3.28 -22.76
C PHE A 158 15.33 -1.91 -23.25
N ALA A 159 14.13 -1.48 -22.87
CA ALA A 159 13.61 -0.15 -23.19
C ALA A 159 14.20 0.90 -22.22
N PHE A 160 15.50 1.18 -22.34
CA PHE A 160 16.25 2.02 -21.40
C PHE A 160 15.70 3.44 -21.25
N TRP A 161 15.00 3.97 -22.25
CA TRP A 161 14.29 5.25 -22.18
C TRP A 161 13.08 5.24 -21.22
N THR A 162 12.67 4.07 -20.72
CA THR A 162 11.61 3.94 -19.70
C THR A 162 12.15 3.78 -18.27
N TRP A 163 13.47 3.81 -18.10
CA TRP A 163 14.10 3.67 -16.79
C TRP A 163 13.91 4.92 -15.94
N ARG A 164 13.61 4.72 -14.66
CA ARG A 164 13.40 5.77 -13.66
C ARG A 164 14.65 5.90 -12.79
N GLY A 165 15.72 6.42 -13.40
CA GLY A 165 17.06 6.47 -12.79
C GLY A 165 17.12 7.27 -11.48
N ASP A 166 16.23 8.27 -11.33
CA ASP A 166 16.05 9.05 -10.11
C ASP A 166 15.62 8.19 -8.90
N ARG A 167 15.16 6.95 -9.12
CA ARG A 167 14.75 6.01 -8.07
C ARG A 167 15.82 4.99 -7.72
N PHE A 168 16.92 4.92 -8.47
CA PHE A 168 17.93 3.89 -8.25
C PHE A 168 18.66 4.12 -6.93
N PHE A 169 18.90 3.02 -6.22
CA PHE A 169 19.57 2.94 -4.92
C PHE A 169 18.92 3.76 -3.79
N LYS A 170 17.75 4.37 -4.03
CA LYS A 170 16.99 5.05 -2.98
C LYS A 170 16.63 4.06 -1.88
N ALA A 171 16.88 4.47 -0.63
CA ALA A 171 16.44 3.74 0.53
C ALA A 171 14.91 3.74 0.61
N ILE A 172 14.35 2.66 1.16
CA ILE A 172 12.92 2.52 1.42
C ILE A 172 12.70 2.79 2.91
N GLU A 173 11.91 3.82 3.21
CA GLU A 173 11.59 4.28 4.57
C GLU A 173 10.44 3.51 5.24
#